data_AF-A0AA38M7V5-F1
#
_entry.id   AF-A0AA38M7V5-F1
#
_cell.length_a   1.000
_cell.length_b   1.000
_cell.length_c   1.000
_cell.angle_alpha   90.00
_cell.angle_beta   90.00
_cell.angle_gamma   90.00
#
_symmetry.space_group_name_H-M   'P 1'
#
loop_
_entity.id
_entity.type
_entity.pdbx_description
1 polymer ?
#
loop_
_entity_poly.entity_id
_entity_poly.type
_entity_poly.pdbx_seq_one_letter_code
_entity_poly.pdbx_strand_id
1 'polypeptide(L)'
;MWGLIWRICKDLSPLSLKTLYCPLVRSKLEYFSPVWTPIYKVDLEMLEKIQKRFLRMIEFKVGHRHIIGDYSWVMYTFNIPPLSVRRRVYDACVLYGLINGRIDNPHLLSELSFIVPVSNSRLTRSRIIFRVTPALTNIAKNHPRRRMMLAANDLAGRREISIFDSTLSSFRHNVLLFYNNYS
;
A
#
# COMPACT_ATOMS: atom_id res chain seq x y z
N MET A 1 15.76 -9.00 -13.44
CA MET A 1 14.54 -9.41 -14.17
C MET A 1 13.99 -8.35 -15.12
N TRP A 2 13.63 -7.14 -14.65
CA TRP A 2 13.08 -6.09 -15.54
C TRP A 2 13.99 -5.72 -16.73
N GLY A 3 15.32 -5.69 -16.53
CA GLY A 3 16.26 -5.40 -17.61
C GLY A 3 16.24 -6.40 -18.78
N LEU A 4 15.87 -7.66 -18.52
CA LEU A 4 15.71 -8.68 -19.57
C LEU A 4 14.40 -8.46 -20.34
N ILE A 5 13.30 -8.23 -19.62
CA ILE A 5 11.97 -7.97 -20.20
C ILE A 5 12.07 -6.82 -21.21
N TRP A 6 12.78 -5.75 -20.85
CA TRP A 6 12.97 -4.63 -21.77
C TRP A 6 13.73 -4.96 -23.04
N ARG A 7 14.81 -5.74 -22.94
CA ARG A 7 15.63 -6.09 -24.10
C ARG A 7 14.82 -6.89 -25.11
N ILE A 8 13.94 -7.75 -24.63
CA ILE A 8 13.10 -8.63 -25.46
C ILE A 8 11.86 -7.89 -25.97
N CYS A 9 11.23 -7.08 -25.12
CA CYS A 9 9.94 -6.44 -25.40
C CYS A 9 10.07 -4.97 -25.83
N LYS A 10 11.20 -4.60 -26.48
CA LYS A 10 11.49 -3.21 -26.82
C LYS A 10 10.46 -2.60 -27.77
N ASP A 11 9.78 -3.39 -28.59
CA ASP A 11 8.83 -2.87 -29.59
C ASP A 11 7.38 -2.82 -29.08
N LEU A 12 7.11 -3.39 -27.90
CA LEU A 12 5.75 -3.43 -27.34
C LEU A 12 5.21 -2.05 -26.95
N SER A 13 3.89 -1.88 -27.02
CA SER A 13 3.24 -0.65 -26.55
C SER A 13 3.46 -0.43 -25.04
N PRO A 14 3.43 0.82 -24.54
CA PRO A 14 3.52 1.11 -23.11
C PRO A 14 2.50 0.35 -22.25
N LEU A 15 1.28 0.17 -22.76
CA LEU A 15 0.23 -0.60 -22.09
C LEU A 15 0.59 -2.09 -22.01
N SER A 16 1.08 -2.68 -23.10
CA SER A 16 1.55 -4.07 -23.13
C SER A 16 2.70 -4.30 -22.14
N LEU A 17 3.64 -3.34 -22.03
CA LEU A 17 4.72 -3.41 -21.05
C LEU A 17 4.21 -3.36 -19.61
N LYS A 18 3.17 -2.56 -19.32
CA LYS A 18 2.48 -2.58 -18.02
C LYS A 18 1.86 -3.94 -17.73
N THR A 19 1.19 -4.54 -18.70
CA THR A 19 0.59 -5.87 -18.58
C THR A 19 1.63 -6.94 -18.24
N LEU A 20 2.86 -6.82 -18.76
CA LEU A 20 3.98 -7.73 -18.40
C LEU A 20 4.62 -7.39 -17.06
N TYR A 21 4.78 -6.11 -16.75
CA TYR A 21 5.40 -5.64 -15.51
C TYR A 21 4.61 -6.10 -14.26
N CYS A 22 3.28 -6.01 -14.32
CA CYS A 22 2.37 -6.36 -13.23
C CYS A 22 2.60 -7.78 -12.66
N PRO A 23 2.46 -8.87 -13.45
CA PRO A 23 2.61 -10.23 -12.96
C PRO A 23 4.06 -10.67 -12.77
N LEU A 24 5.04 -10.08 -13.47
CA LEU A 24 6.44 -10.52 -13.37
C LEU A 24 7.18 -9.82 -12.24
N VAL A 25 7.14 -8.48 -12.22
CA VAL A 25 7.96 -7.68 -11.29
C VAL A 25 7.14 -7.23 -10.10
N ARG A 26 5.97 -6.62 -10.36
CA ARG A 26 5.17 -6.00 -9.31
C ARG A 26 4.59 -7.03 -8.34
N SER A 27 4.13 -8.18 -8.82
CA SER A 27 3.66 -9.28 -7.96
C SER A 27 4.70 -9.67 -6.90
N LYS A 28 5.98 -9.76 -7.27
CA LYS A 28 7.08 -10.10 -6.36
C LYS A 28 7.36 -9.01 -5.33
N LEU A 29 7.19 -7.74 -5.71
CA LEU A 29 7.34 -6.59 -4.80
C LEU A 29 6.16 -6.43 -3.83
N GLU A 30 5.00 -6.98 -4.17
CA GLU A 30 3.78 -6.88 -3.36
C GLU A 30 3.52 -8.13 -2.52
N TYR A 31 4.04 -9.29 -2.95
CA TYR A 31 3.88 -10.56 -2.26
C TYR A 31 4.38 -10.47 -0.82
N PHE A 32 3.52 -10.73 0.17
CA PHE A 32 3.83 -10.64 1.61
C PHE A 32 4.49 -9.33 2.06
N SER A 33 4.28 -8.22 1.34
CA SER A 33 4.88 -6.92 1.70
C SER A 33 4.63 -6.49 3.15
N PRO A 34 3.47 -6.80 3.79
CA PRO A 34 3.28 -6.45 5.19
C PRO A 34 4.26 -7.14 6.14
N VAL A 35 4.88 -8.26 5.78
CA VAL A 35 5.82 -8.98 6.64
C VAL A 35 7.24 -8.49 6.47
N TRP A 36 7.73 -8.38 5.24
CA TRP A 36 9.16 -8.10 4.97
C TRP A 36 9.47 -6.63 4.66
N THR A 37 8.50 -5.72 4.68
CA THR A 37 8.72 -4.30 4.36
C THR A 37 9.94 -3.75 5.12
N PRO A 38 10.95 -3.20 4.42
CA PRO A 38 12.14 -2.67 5.07
C PRO A 38 11.83 -1.51 6.02
N ILE A 39 12.69 -1.35 7.02
CA ILE A 39 12.54 -0.35 8.07
C ILE A 39 13.18 0.98 7.65
N TYR A 40 14.34 0.93 6.99
CA TYR A 40 15.13 2.12 6.70
C TYR A 40 14.71 2.77 5.38
N LYS A 41 14.76 4.11 5.37
CA LYS A 41 14.39 4.92 4.19
C LYS A 41 15.21 4.56 2.96
N VAL A 42 16.51 4.27 3.12
CA VAL A 42 17.41 3.89 2.04
C VAL A 42 16.92 2.62 1.33
N ASP A 43 16.49 1.63 2.09
CA ASP A 43 15.97 0.36 1.55
C ASP A 43 14.61 0.56 0.87
N LEU A 44 13.74 1.41 1.45
CA LEU A 44 12.47 1.79 0.84
C LEU A 44 12.68 2.49 -0.51
N GLU A 45 13.65 3.41 -0.58
CA GLU A 45 14.04 4.09 -1.81
C GLU A 45 14.65 3.13 -2.83
N MET A 46 15.43 2.14 -2.38
CA MET A 46 15.96 1.08 -3.25
C MET A 46 14.84 0.25 -3.89
N LEU A 47 13.79 -0.07 -3.16
CA LEU A 47 12.61 -0.74 -3.72
C LEU A 47 11.86 0.18 -4.70
N GLU A 48 11.68 1.45 -4.36
CA GLU A 48 11.02 2.42 -5.24
C GLU A 48 11.80 2.63 -6.55
N LYS A 49 13.14 2.54 -6.53
CA LYS A 49 13.99 2.59 -7.73
C LYS A 49 13.61 1.50 -8.75
N ILE A 50 13.10 0.35 -8.31
CA ILE A 50 12.65 -0.72 -9.21
C ILE A 50 11.43 -0.25 -10.03
N GLN A 51 10.45 0.40 -9.38
CA GLN A 51 9.32 1.02 -10.06
C GLN A 51 9.76 2.22 -10.91
N LYS A 52 10.61 3.11 -10.39
CA LYS A 52 11.11 4.27 -11.16
C LYS A 52 11.85 3.87 -12.43
N ARG A 53 12.59 2.76 -12.39
CA ARG A 53 13.23 2.19 -13.59
C ARG A 53 12.20 1.78 -14.63
N PHE A 54 11.08 1.19 -14.22
CA PHE A 54 9.98 0.87 -15.12
C PHE A 54 9.33 2.12 -15.72
N LEU A 55 9.01 3.11 -14.86
CA LEU A 55 8.35 4.34 -15.27
C LEU A 55 9.18 5.14 -16.28
N ARG A 56 10.50 5.27 -16.04
CA ARG A 56 11.44 5.91 -16.98
C ARG A 56 11.36 5.32 -18.39
N MET A 57 11.08 4.03 -18.50
CA MET A 57 11.09 3.31 -19.77
C MET A 57 9.77 3.45 -20.52
N ILE A 58 8.64 3.42 -19.78
CA ILE A 58 7.35 3.84 -20.32
C ILE A 58 7.45 5.26 -20.85
N GLU A 59 8.02 6.15 -20.05
CA GLU A 59 8.11 7.56 -20.39
C GLU A 59 8.91 7.80 -21.67
N PHE A 60 10.09 7.15 -21.76
CA PHE A 60 10.92 7.18 -22.97
C PHE A 60 10.13 6.73 -24.21
N LYS A 61 9.26 5.73 -24.08
CA LYS A 61 8.41 5.28 -25.20
C LYS A 61 7.30 6.24 -25.57
N VAL A 62 6.76 6.98 -24.61
CA VAL A 62 5.70 7.96 -24.85
C VAL A 62 6.27 9.29 -25.40
N GLY A 63 7.60 9.48 -25.34
CA GLY A 63 8.24 10.70 -25.80
C GLY A 63 8.04 11.89 -24.85
N HIS A 64 7.56 11.63 -23.63
CA HIS A 64 7.40 12.66 -22.60
C HIS A 64 8.78 13.04 -22.03
N ARG A 65 9.02 14.34 -21.84
CA ARG A 65 10.23 14.87 -21.19
C ARG A 65 9.88 15.31 -19.77
N HIS A 66 10.25 14.52 -18.75
CA HIS A 66 10.12 14.92 -17.34
C HIS A 66 11.31 15.75 -16.83
N ILE A 67 11.04 16.44 -15.72
CA ILE A 67 12.05 16.90 -14.78
C ILE A 67 12.64 15.66 -14.10
N ILE A 68 13.97 15.52 -14.12
CA ILE A 68 14.68 14.35 -13.57
C ILE A 68 14.19 14.04 -12.15
N GLY A 69 13.65 12.83 -11.97
CA GLY A 69 13.22 12.34 -10.66
C GLY A 69 11.73 12.51 -10.38
N ASP A 70 10.99 13.26 -11.18
CA ASP A 70 9.54 13.34 -11.12
C ASP A 70 8.88 12.39 -12.16
N TYR A 71 8.14 11.41 -11.67
CA TYR A 71 7.42 10.44 -12.49
C TYR A 71 5.90 10.55 -12.32
N SER A 72 5.41 11.61 -11.68
CA SER A 72 4.01 11.77 -11.28
C SER A 72 3.06 11.70 -12.48
N TRP A 73 3.43 12.35 -13.59
CA TRP A 73 2.63 12.31 -14.83
C TRP A 73 2.47 10.88 -15.37
N VAL A 74 3.57 10.12 -15.47
CA VAL A 74 3.54 8.74 -15.97
C VAL A 74 2.78 7.83 -15.01
N MET A 75 2.97 8.01 -13.71
CA MET A 75 2.23 7.27 -12.68
C MET A 75 0.72 7.50 -12.81
N TYR A 76 0.30 8.74 -13.00
CA TYR A 76 -1.10 9.11 -13.19
C TYR A 76 -1.67 8.56 -14.50
N THR A 77 -1.03 8.88 -15.64
CA THR A 77 -1.47 8.45 -16.98
C THR A 77 -1.60 6.95 -17.10
N PHE A 78 -0.68 6.18 -16.50
CA PHE A 78 -0.71 4.73 -16.55
C PHE A 78 -1.36 4.07 -15.34
N ASN A 79 -1.92 4.83 -14.39
CA ASN A 79 -2.49 4.31 -13.14
C ASN A 79 -1.53 3.32 -12.42
N ILE A 80 -0.30 3.78 -12.20
CA ILE A 80 0.77 3.06 -11.49
C ILE A 80 1.10 3.86 -10.23
N PRO A 81 0.37 3.62 -9.12
CA PRO A 81 0.62 4.35 -7.88
C PRO A 81 1.98 3.97 -7.27
N PRO A 82 2.56 4.84 -6.41
CA PRO A 82 3.83 4.58 -5.74
C PRO A 82 3.86 3.24 -5.00
N LEU A 83 5.02 2.59 -4.92
CA LEU A 83 5.13 1.31 -4.21
C LEU A 83 4.88 1.49 -2.70
N SER A 84 5.26 2.64 -2.13
CA SER A 84 4.93 3.01 -0.75
C SER A 84 3.42 3.00 -0.48
N VAL A 85 2.63 3.64 -1.34
CA VAL A 85 1.16 3.70 -1.25
C VAL A 85 0.58 2.30 -1.35
N ARG A 86 0.99 1.53 -2.36
CA ARG A 86 0.49 0.16 -2.55
C ARG A 86 0.74 -0.73 -1.34
N ARG A 87 1.90 -0.62 -0.69
CA ARG A 87 2.20 -1.39 0.53
C ARG A 87 1.29 -1.02 1.71
N ARG A 88 0.96 0.26 1.89
CA ARG A 88 -0.03 0.69 2.91
C ARG A 88 -1.41 0.13 2.61
N VAL A 89 -1.81 0.10 1.34
CA VAL A 89 -3.07 -0.54 0.91
C VAL A 89 -3.05 -2.03 1.26
N TYR A 90 -1.94 -2.74 1.04
CA TYR A 90 -1.81 -4.15 1.44
C TYR A 90 -1.85 -4.36 2.95
N ASP A 91 -1.22 -3.49 3.74
CA ASP A 91 -1.33 -3.53 5.21
C ASP A 91 -2.82 -3.43 5.64
N ALA A 92 -3.56 -2.47 5.07
CA ALA A 92 -4.99 -2.30 5.36
C ALA A 92 -5.82 -3.52 4.88
N CYS A 93 -5.52 -4.09 3.71
CA CYS A 93 -6.23 -5.26 3.20
C CYS A 93 -6.00 -6.52 4.03
N VAL A 94 -4.78 -6.74 4.53
CA VAL A 94 -4.50 -7.87 5.43
C VAL A 94 -5.26 -7.72 6.75
N LEU A 95 -5.29 -6.50 7.30
CA LEU A 95 -6.06 -6.21 8.50
C LEU A 95 -7.57 -6.44 8.28
N TYR A 96 -8.12 -5.95 7.17
CA TYR A 96 -9.50 -6.24 6.77
C TYR A 96 -9.75 -7.75 6.69
N GLY A 97 -8.79 -8.51 6.14
CA GLY A 97 -8.89 -9.97 6.03
C GLY A 97 -8.92 -10.67 7.39
N LEU A 98 -8.12 -10.21 8.35
CA LEU A 98 -8.11 -10.73 9.72
C LEU A 98 -9.44 -10.44 10.44
N ILE A 99 -9.97 -9.22 10.31
CA ILE A 99 -11.19 -8.80 11.02
C ILE A 99 -12.44 -9.49 10.46
N ASN A 100 -12.53 -9.59 9.13
CA ASN A 100 -13.70 -10.17 8.45
C ASN A 100 -13.58 -11.69 8.23
N GLY A 101 -12.68 -12.37 8.95
CA GLY A 101 -12.54 -13.83 8.91
C GLY A 101 -12.08 -14.42 7.57
N ARG A 102 -11.49 -13.61 6.68
CA ARG A 102 -10.88 -14.11 5.43
C ARG A 102 -9.50 -14.72 5.65
N ILE A 103 -8.85 -14.34 6.75
CA ILE A 103 -7.61 -14.94 7.24
C ILE A 103 -7.95 -15.56 8.60
N ASP A 104 -8.04 -16.88 8.64
CA ASP A 104 -8.33 -17.60 9.86
C ASP A 104 -7.08 -17.72 10.73
N ASN A 105 -6.90 -16.73 11.62
CA ASN A 105 -5.83 -16.73 12.60
C ASN A 105 -6.30 -16.05 13.89
N PRO A 106 -6.90 -16.80 14.83
CA PRO A 106 -7.42 -16.24 16.08
C PRO A 106 -6.32 -15.64 16.96
N HIS A 107 -5.10 -16.18 16.89
CA HIS A 107 -3.97 -15.65 17.65
C HIS A 107 -3.62 -14.22 17.21
N LEU A 108 -3.41 -14.00 15.90
CA LEU A 108 -3.13 -12.65 15.38
C LEU A 108 -4.28 -11.68 15.59
N LEU A 109 -5.53 -12.15 15.51
CA LEU A 109 -6.71 -11.34 15.80
C LEU A 109 -6.72 -10.90 17.28
N SER A 110 -6.37 -11.80 18.20
CA SER A 110 -6.32 -11.50 19.64
C SER A 110 -5.25 -10.46 20.01
N GLU A 111 -4.21 -10.30 19.19
CA GLU A 111 -3.19 -9.28 19.41
C GLU A 111 -3.64 -7.86 19.02
N LEU A 112 -4.75 -7.71 18.29
CA LEU A 112 -5.27 -6.41 17.89
C LEU A 112 -5.96 -5.72 19.07
N SER A 113 -5.54 -4.49 19.36
CA SER A 113 -6.06 -3.72 20.50
C SER A 113 -7.23 -2.83 20.06
N PHE A 114 -8.45 -3.38 19.98
CA PHE A 114 -9.64 -2.61 19.62
C PHE A 114 -9.99 -1.56 20.69
N ILE A 115 -10.45 -0.40 20.24
CA ILE A 115 -11.09 0.61 21.09
C ILE A 115 -12.59 0.37 21.01
N VAL A 116 -13.17 -0.11 22.11
CA VAL A 116 -14.62 -0.24 22.24
C VAL A 116 -15.16 1.03 22.91
N PRO A 117 -15.96 1.86 22.20
CA PRO A 117 -16.53 3.05 22.81
C PRO A 117 -17.57 2.65 23.86
N VAL A 118 -17.36 3.09 25.10
CA VAL A 118 -18.38 3.00 26.15
C VAL A 118 -19.35 4.17 25.98
N SER A 119 -20.65 3.91 26.09
CA SER A 119 -21.74 4.89 26.04
C SER A 119 -21.42 6.12 26.90
N ASN A 120 -21.58 7.33 26.36
CA ASN A 120 -21.25 8.63 27.00
C ASN A 120 -19.77 8.99 27.23
N SER A 121 -18.82 8.32 26.60
CA SER A 121 -17.41 8.74 26.66
C SER A 121 -17.06 9.82 25.60
N ARG A 122 -16.10 10.70 25.92
CA ARG A 122 -15.46 11.63 24.95
C ARG A 122 -14.88 10.91 23.71
N LEU A 123 -14.66 9.59 23.81
CA LEU A 123 -14.18 8.73 22.73
C LEU A 123 -15.21 8.53 21.60
N THR A 124 -16.50 8.77 21.83
CA THR A 124 -17.53 8.71 20.76
C THR A 124 -17.33 9.75 19.66
N ARG A 125 -16.59 10.84 19.93
CA ARG A 125 -16.18 11.84 18.92
C ARG A 125 -14.94 11.42 18.14
N SER A 126 -14.12 10.53 18.70
CA SER A 126 -12.93 10.00 18.04
C SER A 126 -13.33 8.75 17.26
N ARG A 127 -13.09 8.74 15.94
CA ARG A 127 -13.41 7.59 15.11
C ARG A 127 -12.35 6.49 15.14
N ILE A 128 -11.28 6.64 15.93
CA ILE A 128 -10.14 5.71 16.03
C ILE A 128 -10.62 4.31 16.42
N ILE A 129 -10.17 3.29 15.67
CA ILE A 129 -10.60 1.89 15.83
C ILE A 129 -9.65 1.12 16.75
N PHE A 130 -8.34 1.41 16.68
CA PHE A 130 -7.30 0.66 17.38
C PHE A 130 -6.49 1.52 18.34
N ARG A 131 -6.17 0.97 19.51
CA ARG A 131 -5.21 1.52 20.45
C ARG A 131 -3.81 1.11 20.00
N VAL A 132 -2.99 2.10 19.64
CA VAL A 132 -1.60 1.87 19.23
C VAL A 132 -0.65 2.42 20.30
N THR A 133 -0.08 1.55 21.12
CA THR A 133 0.87 1.90 22.19
C THR A 133 2.13 2.54 21.63
N PRO A 134 2.74 3.58 22.22
CA PRO A 134 4.00 4.15 21.71
C PRO A 134 5.11 3.09 21.58
N ALA A 135 5.91 3.18 20.51
CA ALA A 135 6.99 2.24 20.25
C ALA A 135 8.36 2.90 20.47
N LEU A 136 9.22 2.26 21.26
CA LEU A 136 10.53 2.78 21.67
C LEU A 136 11.62 2.53 20.63
N THR A 137 11.52 1.43 19.88
CA THR A 137 12.51 1.04 18.86
C THR A 137 11.97 1.18 17.45
N ASN A 138 12.86 1.36 16.46
CA ASN A 138 12.47 1.42 15.05
C ASN A 138 11.81 0.12 14.56
N ILE A 139 12.22 -1.03 15.10
CA ILE A 139 11.61 -2.33 14.82
C ILE A 139 10.16 -2.34 15.32
N ALA A 140 9.92 -1.96 16.58
CA ALA A 140 8.58 -1.90 17.13
C ALA A 140 7.69 -0.87 16.39
N LYS A 141 8.26 0.26 15.96
CA LYS A 141 7.55 1.28 15.15
C LYS A 141 7.12 0.76 13.79
N ASN A 142 7.87 -0.15 13.19
CA ASN A 142 7.58 -0.69 11.85
C ASN A 142 7.00 -2.11 11.88
N HIS A 143 6.69 -2.62 13.07
CA HIS A 143 6.08 -3.93 13.25
C HIS A 143 4.78 -4.04 12.42
N PRO A 144 4.54 -5.16 11.69
CA PRO A 144 3.39 -5.32 10.79
C PRO A 144 2.04 -5.00 11.46
N ARG A 145 1.77 -5.62 12.62
CA ARG A 145 0.57 -5.37 13.43
C ARG A 145 0.35 -3.88 13.71
N ARG A 146 1.42 -3.16 14.06
CA ARG A 146 1.36 -1.73 14.36
C ARG A 146 1.03 -0.92 13.10
N ARG A 147 1.73 -1.19 11.99
CA ARG A 147 1.50 -0.49 10.71
C ARG A 147 0.06 -0.71 10.22
N MET A 148 -0.44 -1.93 10.33
CA MET A 148 -1.83 -2.28 10.01
C MET A 148 -2.83 -1.48 10.85
N MET A 149 -2.68 -1.48 12.18
CA MET A 149 -3.58 -0.72 13.07
C MET A 149 -3.52 0.79 12.83
N LEU A 150 -2.33 1.34 12.55
CA LEU A 150 -2.17 2.75 12.18
C LEU A 150 -2.85 3.05 10.84
N ALA A 151 -2.67 2.20 9.84
CA ALA A 151 -3.34 2.35 8.54
C ALA A 151 -4.86 2.35 8.69
N ALA A 152 -5.43 1.47 9.53
CA ALA A 152 -6.85 1.51 9.84
C ALA A 152 -7.25 2.81 10.56
N ASN A 153 -6.46 3.29 11.52
CA ASN A 153 -6.75 4.54 12.23
C ASN A 153 -6.68 5.77 11.31
N ASP A 154 -5.81 5.79 10.30
CA ASP A 154 -5.76 6.87 9.30
C ASP A 154 -7.06 6.94 8.48
N LEU A 155 -7.69 5.78 8.25
CA LEU A 155 -8.97 5.64 7.54
C LEU A 155 -10.17 5.89 8.47
N ALA A 156 -9.98 5.69 9.77
CA ALA A 156 -10.96 5.76 10.82
C ALA A 156 -11.45 7.20 11.04
N GLY A 157 -12.48 7.57 10.29
CA GLY A 157 -12.82 8.99 10.12
C GLY A 157 -13.65 9.24 8.87
N ARG A 158 -13.43 8.43 7.84
CA ARG A 158 -14.07 8.56 6.54
C ARG A 158 -15.27 7.61 6.45
N ARG A 159 -16.47 8.16 6.26
CA ARG A 159 -17.71 7.37 6.12
C ARG A 159 -17.66 6.42 4.91
N GLU A 160 -16.88 6.77 3.91
CA GLU A 160 -16.74 6.04 2.64
C GLU A 160 -15.84 4.79 2.75
N ILE A 161 -15.08 4.65 3.84
CA ILE A 161 -14.10 3.57 4.03
C ILE A 161 -14.43 2.82 5.34
N SER A 162 -15.46 1.98 5.30
CA SER A 162 -15.78 1.08 6.42
C SER A 162 -14.98 -0.22 6.30
N ILE A 163 -14.23 -0.57 7.35
CA ILE A 163 -13.52 -1.86 7.44
C ILE A 163 -14.51 -3.02 7.68
N PHE A 164 -15.69 -2.74 8.23
CA PHE A 164 -16.65 -3.76 8.67
C PHE A 164 -17.75 -4.05 7.64
N ASP A 165 -18.18 -3.04 6.88
CA ASP A 165 -19.41 -3.15 6.06
C ASP A 165 -19.15 -3.20 4.54
N SER A 166 -17.90 -3.09 4.11
CA SER A 166 -17.54 -3.05 2.68
C SER A 166 -17.03 -4.39 2.17
N THR A 167 -17.11 -4.63 0.86
CA THR A 167 -16.43 -5.78 0.23
C THR A 167 -14.93 -5.49 0.09
N LEU A 168 -14.08 -6.53 0.12
CA LEU A 168 -12.63 -6.37 -0.03
C LEU A 168 -12.23 -5.57 -1.27
N SER A 169 -12.91 -5.78 -2.40
CA SER A 169 -12.64 -5.07 -3.65
C SER A 169 -12.95 -3.58 -3.54
N SER A 170 -14.12 -3.23 -2.98
CA SER A 170 -14.53 -1.84 -2.75
C SER A 170 -13.62 -1.17 -1.72
N PHE A 171 -13.32 -1.86 -0.62
CA PHE A 171 -12.38 -1.41 0.41
C PHE A 171 -11.02 -1.07 -0.20
N ARG A 172 -10.42 -2.02 -0.93
CA ARG A 172 -9.11 -1.84 -1.57
C ARG A 172 -9.10 -0.65 -2.52
N HIS A 173 -10.15 -0.48 -3.31
CA HIS A 173 -10.27 0.64 -4.24
C HIS A 173 -10.30 1.99 -3.50
N ASN A 174 -11.16 2.13 -2.49
CA ASN A 174 -11.31 3.39 -1.76
C ASN A 174 -10.05 3.74 -0.95
N VAL A 175 -9.40 2.74 -0.35
CA VAL A 175 -8.13 2.92 0.38
C VAL A 175 -7.00 3.35 -0.57
N LEU A 176 -6.97 2.80 -1.79
CA LEU A 176 -6.00 3.22 -2.80
C LEU A 176 -6.19 4.68 -3.23
N LEU A 177 -7.44 5.08 -3.48
CA LEU A 177 -7.77 6.48 -3.81
C LEU A 177 -7.38 7.43 -2.68
N PHE A 178 -7.68 7.05 -1.44
CA PHE A 178 -7.29 7.83 -0.26
C PHE A 178 -5.79 8.07 -0.25
N TYR A 179 -4.97 7.01 -0.25
CA TYR A 179 -3.53 7.20 -0.11
C TYR A 179 -2.86 7.87 -1.31
N ASN A 180 -3.41 7.75 -2.52
CA ASN A 180 -2.90 8.45 -3.70
C ASN A 180 -3.12 9.97 -3.63
N ASN A 181 -4.17 10.43 -2.94
CA ASN A 181 -4.44 11.87 -2.79
C ASN A 181 -3.54 12.56 -1.74
N TYR A 182 -2.88 11.78 -0.88
CA TYR A 182 -2.05 12.26 0.24
C TYR A 182 -0.55 11.94 0.06
N SER A 183 -0.14 11.46 -1.12
CA SER A 183 1.24 11.09 -1.46
C SER A 183 1.86 12.07 -2.44
#